data_AF-D1PQI7-F1
#
_entry.id   AF-D1PQI7-F1
#
_cell.length_a   1.000
_cell.length_b   1.000
_cell.length_c   1.000
_cell.angle_alpha   90.00
_cell.angle_beta   90.00
_cell.angle_gamma   90.00
#
_symmetry.space_group_name_H-M   'P 1'
#
loop_
_entity.id
_entity.type
_entity.pdbx_description
1 polymer ?
#
loop_
_entity_poly.entity_id
_entity_poly.type
_entity_poly.pdbx_seq_one_letter_code
_entity_poly.pdbx_strand_id
1 'polypeptide(L)'
;MEKKTPFSLSALPFLYLYAPVVLFLLTWIHLYWSIPVVILLLVTAVKMVRTDCSISIQNPFKIKNIGYIVLFLLCLGWCCAAGVGGFVSQSGDWIKHNLLFENLVELNWPVRYEIGESKGVLAY
;
A
#
# COMPACT_ATOMS: atom_id res chain seq x y z
N MET A 1 -27.74 -10.00 -29.12
CA MET A 1 -27.49 -10.42 -27.72
C MET A 1 -26.03 -10.15 -27.41
N GLU A 2 -25.74 -8.98 -26.85
CA GLU A 2 -24.39 -8.58 -26.46
C GLU A 2 -24.01 -9.34 -25.19
N LYS A 3 -22.91 -10.11 -25.23
CA LYS A 3 -22.38 -10.80 -24.05
C LYS A 3 -21.91 -9.74 -23.06
N LYS A 4 -22.71 -9.47 -22.02
CA LYS A 4 -22.24 -8.73 -20.84
C LYS A 4 -21.06 -9.51 -20.26
N THR A 5 -19.85 -8.98 -20.40
CA THR A 5 -18.68 -9.52 -19.71
C THR A 5 -19.01 -9.56 -18.21
N PRO A 6 -18.65 -10.64 -17.47
CA PRO A 6 -19.05 -10.79 -16.07
C PRO A 6 -18.38 -9.75 -15.16
N PHE A 7 -17.33 -9.08 -15.65
CA PHE A 7 -16.54 -8.14 -14.90
C PHE A 7 -16.37 -6.84 -15.70
N SER A 8 -17.02 -5.77 -15.24
CA SER A 8 -16.78 -4.44 -15.77
C SER A 8 -15.42 -3.96 -15.25
N LEU A 9 -14.55 -3.45 -16.13
CA LEU A 9 -13.23 -2.91 -15.77
C LEU A 9 -13.34 -1.81 -14.68
N SER A 10 -14.51 -1.16 -14.58
CA SER A 10 -14.85 -0.18 -13.55
C SER A 10 -14.90 -0.74 -12.13
N ALA A 11 -15.04 -2.06 -11.94
CA ALA A 11 -15.06 -2.69 -10.61
C ALA A 11 -13.66 -2.92 -10.03
N LEU A 12 -12.62 -2.92 -10.86
CA LEU A 12 -11.24 -3.24 -10.47
C LEU A 12 -10.65 -2.26 -9.43
N PRO A 13 -10.81 -0.92 -9.57
CA PRO A 13 -10.29 0.03 -8.58
C PRO A 13 -10.96 -0.12 -7.21
N PHE A 14 -12.26 -0.43 -7.18
CA PHE A 14 -12.97 -0.66 -5.93
C PHE A 14 -12.46 -1.92 -5.23
N LEU A 15 -12.27 -3.03 -5.97
CA LEU A 15 -11.66 -4.23 -5.39
C LEU A 15 -10.27 -3.94 -4.81
N TYR A 16 -9.44 -3.17 -5.54
CA TYR A 16 -8.12 -2.77 -5.07
C TYR A 16 -8.19 -1.96 -3.76
N LEU A 17 -9.11 -0.98 -3.67
CA LEU A 17 -9.28 -0.16 -2.48
C LEU A 17 -9.81 -0.95 -1.27
N TYR A 18 -10.73 -1.89 -1.48
CA TYR A 18 -11.34 -2.65 -0.38
C TYR A 18 -10.48 -3.85 0.07
N ALA A 19 -9.60 -4.38 -0.78
CA ALA A 19 -8.74 -5.52 -0.44
C ALA A 19 -7.91 -5.31 0.84
N PRO A 20 -7.12 -4.22 1.02
CA PRO A 20 -6.34 -4.02 2.23
C PRO A 20 -7.22 -3.83 3.48
N VAL A 21 -8.41 -3.24 3.32
CA VAL A 21 -9.37 -3.06 4.43
C VAL A 21 -9.88 -4.41 4.91
N VAL A 22 -10.28 -5.29 3.99
CA VAL A 22 -10.75 -6.64 4.34
C VAL A 22 -9.64 -7.46 4.99
N LEU A 23 -8.41 -7.39 4.45
CA LEU A 23 -7.26 -8.06 5.05
C LEU A 23 -7.03 -7.56 6.48
N PHE A 24 -7.00 -6.25 6.70
CA PHE A 24 -6.82 -5.66 8.02
C PHE A 24 -7.91 -6.11 9.02
N LEU A 25 -9.18 -6.08 8.61
CA LEU A 25 -10.28 -6.50 9.48
C LEU A 25 -10.15 -7.97 9.88
N LEU A 26 -9.80 -8.85 8.95
CA LEU A 26 -9.73 -10.30 9.22
C LEU A 26 -8.47 -10.74 9.98
N THR A 27 -7.34 -10.05 9.79
CA THR A 27 -6.06 -10.46 10.41
C THR A 27 -5.77 -9.74 11.71
N TRP A 28 -6.25 -8.50 11.88
CA TRP A 28 -5.86 -7.65 13.01
C TRP A 28 -6.97 -7.48 14.06
N ILE A 29 -8.24 -7.51 13.65
CA ILE A 29 -9.38 -7.34 14.55
C ILE A 29 -9.94 -8.70 14.95
N HIS A 30 -10.46 -8.78 16.17
CA HIS A 30 -11.13 -9.99 16.67
C HIS A 30 -12.27 -10.42 15.73
N LEU A 31 -12.20 -11.67 15.26
CA LEU A 31 -13.06 -12.22 14.20
C LEU A 31 -14.57 -12.02 14.43
N TYR A 32 -15.00 -12.08 15.70
CA TYR A 32 -16.39 -11.82 16.08
C TYR A 32 -16.94 -10.48 15.56
N TRP A 33 -16.12 -9.42 15.61
CA TRP A 33 -16.50 -8.09 15.12
C TRP A 33 -16.19 -7.90 13.64
N SER A 34 -15.13 -8.55 13.15
CA SER A 34 -14.70 -8.42 11.76
C SER A 34 -15.67 -9.05 10.77
N ILE A 35 -16.22 -10.23 11.10
CA ILE A 35 -17.08 -10.98 10.18
C ILE A 35 -18.33 -10.18 9.77
N PRO A 36 -19.14 -9.60 10.70
CA PRO A 36 -20.30 -8.80 10.32
C PRO A 36 -19.95 -7.60 9.44
N VAL A 37 -18.84 -6.92 9.76
CA VAL A 37 -18.40 -5.72 9.03
C VAL A 37 -17.93 -6.07 7.63
N VAL A 38 -17.17 -7.16 7.47
CA VAL A 38 -16.72 -7.66 6.16
C VAL A 38 -17.91 -8.11 5.30
N ILE A 39 -18.89 -8.80 5.89
CA ILE A 39 -20.12 -9.19 5.17
C ILE A 39 -20.86 -7.94 4.66
N LEU A 40 -21.03 -6.92 5.51
CA LEU A 40 -21.68 -5.68 5.12
C LEU A 40 -20.93 -4.98 3.97
N LEU A 41 -19.60 -4.93 4.04
CA LEU A 41 -18.72 -4.39 2.99
C LEU A 41 -18.84 -5.15 1.67
N LEU A 42 -18.87 -6.47 1.70
CA LEU A 42 -19.01 -7.30 0.49
C LEU A 42 -20.39 -7.10 -0.15
N VAL A 43 -21.45 -7.03 0.66
CA VAL A 43 -22.82 -6.79 0.17
C VAL A 43 -22.92 -5.43 -0.51
N THR A 44 -22.36 -4.37 0.09
CA THR A 44 -22.38 -3.03 -0.51
C THR A 44 -21.53 -2.96 -1.78
N ALA A 45 -20.37 -3.61 -1.80
CA ALA A 45 -19.52 -3.70 -3.00
C ALA A 45 -20.24 -4.44 -4.15
N VAL A 46 -20.87 -5.58 -3.88
CA VAL A 46 -21.64 -6.32 -4.88
C VAL A 46 -22.83 -5.52 -5.39
N LYS A 47 -23.56 -4.83 -4.49
CA LYS A 47 -24.69 -3.97 -4.87
C LYS A 47 -24.24 -2.79 -5.72
N MET A 48 -23.08 -2.19 -5.43
CA MET A 48 -22.49 -1.10 -6.21
C MET A 48 -22.12 -1.55 -7.63
N VAL A 49 -21.52 -2.74 -7.78
CA VAL A 49 -21.14 -3.27 -9.11
C VAL A 49 -22.35 -3.67 -9.94
N ARG A 50 -23.41 -4.18 -9.29
CA ARG A 50 -24.65 -4.62 -9.97
C ARG A 50 -25.63 -3.50 -10.28
N THR A 51 -25.63 -2.45 -9.48
CA THR A 51 -26.37 -1.25 -9.82
C THR A 51 -25.59 -0.62 -10.96
N ASP A 52 -26.20 -0.54 -12.15
CA ASP A 52 -25.69 0.28 -13.24
C ASP A 52 -25.72 1.73 -12.71
N CYS A 53 -24.65 2.10 -12.00
CA CYS A 53 -24.39 3.47 -11.67
C CYS A 53 -23.97 4.06 -13.00
N SER A 54 -24.98 4.44 -13.80
CA SER A 54 -24.84 5.36 -14.91
C SER A 54 -24.51 6.72 -14.33
N ILE A 55 -23.43 6.80 -13.55
CA ILE A 55 -22.62 7.99 -13.53
C ILE A 55 -22.29 8.14 -15.01
N SER A 56 -22.93 9.12 -15.65
CA SER A 56 -22.47 9.62 -16.93
C SER A 56 -21.06 10.11 -16.66
N ILE A 57 -20.10 9.20 -16.72
CA ILE A 57 -18.71 9.57 -16.72
C ILE A 57 -18.55 10.16 -18.11
N GLN A 58 -18.89 11.45 -18.23
CA GLN A 58 -18.50 12.27 -19.37
C GLN A 58 -17.04 11.93 -19.59
N ASN A 59 -16.75 11.21 -20.67
CA ASN A 59 -15.47 10.56 -20.96
C ASN A 59 -14.34 11.07 -20.05
N PRO A 60 -14.09 10.45 -18.88
CA PRO A 60 -13.05 10.93 -17.96
C PRO A 60 -11.68 10.79 -18.64
N PHE A 61 -11.64 9.93 -19.68
CA PHE A 61 -10.58 9.71 -20.64
C PHE A 61 -10.50 10.76 -21.76
N LYS A 62 -10.97 12.00 -21.54
CA LYS A 62 -10.54 13.15 -22.38
C LYS A 62 -9.13 13.63 -22.02
N ILE A 63 -8.45 12.96 -21.10
CA ILE A 63 -7.01 13.10 -20.93
C ILE A 63 -6.35 12.38 -22.12
N LYS A 64 -5.73 13.14 -23.03
CA LYS A 64 -4.85 12.57 -24.07
C LYS A 64 -3.84 11.63 -23.40
N ASN A 65 -3.40 10.57 -24.06
CA ASN A 65 -2.43 9.59 -23.52
C ASN A 65 -1.24 10.22 -22.78
N ILE A 66 -0.82 11.42 -23.20
CA ILE A 66 0.22 12.24 -22.53
C ILE A 66 -0.09 12.57 -21.06
N GLY A 67 -1.35 12.83 -20.70
CA GLY A 67 -1.68 13.22 -19.32
C GLY A 67 -1.59 12.05 -18.34
N TYR A 68 -1.75 10.80 -18.78
CA TYR A 68 -1.45 9.63 -17.94
C TYR A 68 0.05 9.51 -17.67
N ILE A 69 0.89 9.81 -18.66
CA ILE A 69 2.34 9.84 -18.51
C ILE A 69 2.74 10.95 -17.52
N VAL A 70 2.17 12.15 -17.68
CA VAL A 70 2.41 13.26 -16.74
C VAL A 70 1.98 12.91 -15.33
N LEU A 71 0.79 12.34 -15.15
CA LEU A 71 0.30 11.92 -13.84
C LEU A 71 1.21 10.85 -13.22
N PHE A 72 1.64 9.87 -14.01
CA PHE A 72 2.58 8.85 -13.56
C PHE A 72 3.91 9.45 -13.11
N LEU A 73 4.48 10.38 -13.89
CA LEU A 73 5.72 11.07 -13.53
C LEU A 73 5.55 11.95 -12.28
N LEU A 74 4.40 12.58 -12.09
CA LEU A 74 4.09 13.34 -10.87
C LEU A 74 4.01 12.43 -9.65
N CYS A 75 3.33 11.28 -9.76
CA CYS A 75 3.27 10.29 -8.69
C CYS A 75 4.67 9.73 -8.36
N LEU A 76 5.47 9.42 -9.39
CA LEU A 76 6.83 8.92 -9.20
C LEU A 76 7.72 9.98 -8.56
N GLY A 77 7.66 11.23 -9.04
CA GLY A 77 8.36 12.37 -8.44
C GLY A 77 7.94 12.60 -6.99
N TRP A 78 6.65 12.47 -6.67
CA TRP A 78 6.14 12.52 -5.31
C TRP A 78 6.69 11.38 -4.45
N CYS A 79 6.70 10.14 -4.93
CA CYS A 79 7.28 9.02 -4.20
C CYS A 79 8.75 9.27 -3.87
N CYS A 80 9.53 9.74 -4.85
CA CYS A 80 10.92 10.12 -4.62
C CYS A 80 11.03 11.24 -3.57
N ALA A 81 10.23 12.31 -3.69
CA ALA A 81 10.21 13.43 -2.73
C ALA A 81 9.69 13.05 -1.33
N ALA A 82 8.85 12.01 -1.24
CA ALA A 82 8.35 11.47 0.02
C ALA A 82 9.39 10.59 0.74
N GLY A 83 10.59 10.40 0.17
CA GLY A 83 11.68 9.68 0.82
C GLY A 83 11.86 8.24 0.34
N VAL A 84 11.07 7.77 -0.62
CA VAL A 84 11.23 6.42 -1.19
C VAL A 84 12.59 6.33 -1.87
N GLY A 85 13.46 5.44 -1.38
CA GLY A 85 14.81 5.23 -1.92
C GLY A 85 15.91 6.14 -1.34
N GLY A 86 15.61 6.99 -0.35
CA GLY A 86 16.63 7.81 0.33
C GLY A 86 17.17 8.99 -0.50
N PHE A 87 16.48 9.39 -1.57
CA PHE A 87 16.88 10.53 -2.43
C PHE A 87 16.75 11.91 -1.76
N VAL A 88 16.12 11.98 -0.59
CA VAL A 88 15.80 13.20 0.14
C VAL A 88 16.37 13.08 1.55
N SER A 89 16.70 14.21 2.16
CA SER A 89 17.23 14.24 3.52
C SER A 89 16.28 13.54 4.48
N GLN A 90 16.77 12.48 5.09
CA GLN A 90 16.06 11.77 6.15
C GLN A 90 16.34 12.48 7.49
N SER A 91 15.35 12.48 8.39
CA SER A 91 15.54 12.99 9.75
C SER A 91 16.71 12.28 10.44
N GLY A 92 17.43 12.97 11.34
CA GLY A 92 18.68 12.45 11.92
C GLY A 92 18.59 11.07 12.57
N ASP A 93 17.41 10.70 13.07
CA ASP A 93 17.18 9.38 13.65
C ASP A 93 17.33 8.24 12.63
N TRP A 94 17.03 8.48 11.35
CA TRP A 94 17.09 7.44 10.31
C TRP A 94 18.50 6.90 10.09
N ILE A 95 19.54 7.69 10.34
CA ILE A 95 20.93 7.21 10.25
C ILE A 95 21.15 6.04 11.22
N LYS A 96 20.67 6.17 12.46
CA LYS A 96 20.77 5.09 13.45
C LYS A 96 19.96 3.86 13.04
N HIS A 97 18.74 4.07 12.55
CA HIS A 97 17.87 2.97 12.14
C HIS A 97 18.45 2.19 10.96
N ASN A 98 18.96 2.88 9.93
CA ASN A 98 19.56 2.25 8.76
C ASN A 98 20.80 1.43 9.17
N LEU A 99 21.66 1.98 10.02
CA LEU A 99 22.84 1.28 10.55
C LEU A 99 22.44 0.04 11.37
N LEU A 100 21.39 0.15 12.17
CA LEU A 100 20.89 -0.97 12.96
C LEU A 100 20.33 -2.08 12.06
N PHE A 101 19.60 -1.69 11.02
CA PHE A 101 19.03 -2.62 10.04
C PHE A 101 20.12 -3.34 9.25
N GLU A 102 21.12 -2.61 8.77
CA GLU A 102 22.32 -3.15 8.10
C GLU A 102 23.00 -4.21 8.98
N ASN A 103 23.27 -3.86 10.24
CA ASN A 103 23.89 -4.79 11.19
C ASN A 103 23.04 -6.04 11.46
N LEU A 104 21.71 -5.92 11.56
CA LEU A 104 20.82 -7.07 11.74
C LEU A 104 20.76 -7.99 10.51
N VAL A 105 21.02 -7.46 9.32
CA VAL A 105 21.02 -8.22 8.06
C VAL A 105 22.37 -8.88 7.82
N GLU A 106 23.47 -8.17 8.05
CA GLU A 106 24.81 -8.62 7.70
C GLU A 106 25.48 -9.46 8.80
N LEU A 107 25.11 -9.25 10.06
CA LEU A 107 25.74 -9.92 11.19
C LEU A 107 24.87 -11.04 11.73
N ASN A 108 25.52 -12.11 12.20
CA ASN A 108 24.83 -13.21 12.84
C ASN A 108 24.19 -12.75 14.15
N TRP A 109 22.96 -13.19 14.38
CA TRP A 109 22.30 -12.99 15.65
C TRP A 109 22.95 -13.83 16.77
N PRO A 110 23.13 -13.29 17.99
CA PRO A 110 22.95 -11.89 18.38
C PRO A 110 24.09 -11.02 17.86
N VAL A 111 23.76 -9.81 17.39
CA VAL A 111 24.75 -8.87 16.87
C VAL A 111 25.70 -8.44 17.99
N ARG A 112 27.00 -8.72 17.84
CA ARG A 112 28.05 -8.37 18.83
C ARG A 112 29.00 -7.34 18.25
N TYR A 113 29.42 -6.40 19.11
CA TYR A 113 30.40 -5.36 18.78
C TYR A 113 31.62 -5.48 19.70
N GLU A 114 32.80 -5.24 19.14
CA GLU A 114 34.02 -5.05 19.92
C GLU A 114 34.42 -3.57 19.80
N ILE A 115 34.21 -2.81 20.88
CA ILE A 115 34.50 -1.37 20.96
C ILE A 115 35.73 -1.21 21.84
N GLY A 116 36.91 -1.22 21.22
CA GLY A 116 38.20 -1.26 21.93
C GLY A 116 38.35 -2.56 22.72
N GLU A 117 38.60 -2.46 24.03
CA GLU A 117 38.66 -3.64 24.92
C GLU A 117 37.26 -4.10 25.39
N SER A 118 36.21 -3.32 25.11
CA SER A 118 34.85 -3.61 25.58
C SER A 118 34.06 -4.42 24.57
N LYS A 119 33.37 -5.47 25.04
CA LYS A 119 32.44 -6.27 24.23
C LYS A 119 31.01 -5.82 24.49
N GLY A 120 30.30 -5.46 23.43
CA GLY A 120 28.88 -5.08 23.46
C GLY A 120 28.03 -6.05 22.66
N VAL A 121 26.74 -6.07 22.96
CA VAL A 121 25.71 -6.74 22.14
C VAL A 121 24.72 -5.66 21.75
N LEU A 122 24.23 -5.70 20.51
CA LEU A 122 23.16 -4.81 20.07
C LEU A 122 21.95 -4.99 21.01
N ALA A 123 21.56 -3.91 21.66
CA ALA A 123 20.33 -3.79 22.43
C ALA A 123 19.64 -2.50 21.98
N TYR A 124 18.40 -2.62 21.51
CA TYR A 124 17.57 -1.52 21.03
C TYR A 124 16.21 -1.59 21.70
#